data_AF-A0AAV2YG91-F1
#
_entry.id   AF-A0AAV2YG91-F1
#
_cell.length_a   1.000
_cell.length_b   1.000
_cell.length_c   1.000
_cell.angle_alpha   90.00
_cell.angle_beta   90.00
_cell.angle_gamma   90.00
#
_symmetry.space_group_name_H-M   'P 1'
#
loop_
_entity.id
_entity.type
_entity.pdbx_description
1 polymer ?
#
loop_
_entity_poly.entity_id
_entity_poly.type
_entity_poly.pdbx_seq_one_letter_code
_entity_poly.pdbx_strand_id
1 'polypeptide(L)' 'MGSDSMIDLLDSVLDAYGIDPKCFFCCDHSSVNVAIAKKTGVSMVGCPSHRFNDCICKLTSRPLPKYDRSWCA' A
#
# COMPACT_ATOMS: atom_id res chain seq x y z
N MET A 1 -2.58 7.03 -11.22
CA MET A 1 -2.34 5.69 -11.81
C MET A 1 -3.34 4.74 -11.18
N GLY A 2 -3.98 3.88 -11.98
CA GLY A 2 -4.98 2.94 -11.49
C GLY A 2 -4.34 1.69 -10.88
N SER A 3 -5.11 0.91 -10.12
CA SER A 3 -4.64 -0.36 -9.55
C SER A 3 -4.16 -1.34 -10.62
N ASP A 4 -4.80 -1.37 -11.80
CA ASP A 4 -4.41 -2.28 -12.87
C ASP A 4 -3.00 -1.99 -13.40
N SER A 5 -2.69 -0.72 -13.69
CA SER A 5 -1.34 -0.31 -14.12
C SER A 5 -0.25 -0.60 -13.08
N MET A 6 -0.60 -0.59 -11.80
CA MET A 6 0.35 -0.92 -10.73
C MET A 6 0.59 -2.43 -10.64
N ILE A 7 -0.42 -3.25 -10.95
CA ILE A 7 -0.35 -4.70 -10.93
C ILE A 7 0.49 -5.19 -12.12
N ASP A 8 0.29 -4.63 -13.31
CA ASP A 8 1.09 -4.95 -14.49
C ASP A 8 2.57 -4.60 -14.28
N LEU A 9 2.83 -3.46 -13.62
CA LEU A 9 4.19 -3.07 -13.24
C LEU A 9 4.80 -4.03 -12.21
N LEU A 10 4.03 -4.43 -11.19
CA LEU A 10 4.48 -5.38 -10.19
C LEU A 10 4.80 -6.74 -10.79
N ASP A 11 3.93 -7.25 -11.67
CA ASP A 11 4.14 -8.52 -12.38
C ASP A 11 5.40 -8.47 -13.25
N SER A 12 5.58 -7.38 -14.01
CA SER A 12 6.77 -7.16 -14.83
C SER A 12 8.06 -7.10 -14.00
N VAL A 13 8.01 -6.48 -12.82
CA VAL A 13 9.17 -6.39 -11.91
C VAL A 13 9.47 -7.76 -11.28
N LEU A 14 8.45 -8.48 -10.80
CA LEU A 14 8.65 -9.80 -10.21
C LEU A 14 9.22 -10.79 -11.22
N ASP A 15 8.73 -10.76 -12.46
CA ASP A 15 9.25 -11.55 -13.57
C ASP A 15 10.70 -11.17 -13.92
N ALA A 16 10.99 -9.88 -14.07
CA ALA A 16 12.33 -9.39 -14.41
C ALA A 16 13.40 -9.79 -13.38
N TYR A 17 13.02 -9.93 -12.11
CA TYR A 17 13.93 -10.34 -11.03
C TYR A 17 13.79 -11.82 -10.63
N GLY A 18 12.91 -12.60 -11.28
CA GLY A 18 12.69 -14.01 -10.97
C GLY A 18 12.22 -14.27 -9.53
N ILE A 19 11.45 -13.34 -8.96
CA ILE A 19 11.01 -13.40 -7.55
C ILE A 19 9.72 -14.22 -7.44
N ASP A 20 9.78 -15.32 -6.68
CA ASP A 20 8.63 -16.18 -6.38
C ASP A 20 7.60 -15.45 -5.48
N PRO A 21 6.28 -15.53 -5.73
CA PRO A 21 5.24 -14.68 -5.13
C PRO A 21 4.95 -14.91 -3.63
N LYS A 22 5.90 -15.44 -2.86
CA LYS A 22 5.81 -15.60 -1.40
C LYS A 22 6.17 -14.33 -0.61
N CYS A 23 6.11 -13.15 -1.26
CA CYS A 23 6.48 -11.88 -0.66
C CYS A 23 5.32 -11.24 0.09
N PHE A 24 5.60 -10.38 1.07
CA PHE A 24 4.62 -9.47 1.66
C PHE A 24 4.84 -8.08 1.07
N PHE A 25 3.76 -7.42 0.64
CA PHE A 25 3.87 -6.03 0.18
C PHE A 25 3.83 -5.09 1.38
N CYS A 26 4.87 -4.26 1.53
CA CYS A 26 4.90 -3.18 2.51
C CYS A 26 4.45 -1.89 1.81
N CYS A 27 3.21 -1.47 2.07
CA CYS A 27 2.61 -0.34 1.36
C CYS A 27 1.96 0.65 2.31
N ASP A 28 1.83 1.90 1.88
CA ASP A 28 1.01 2.88 2.58
C ASP A 28 -0.45 2.47 2.56
N HIS A 29 -1.26 3.02 3.47
CA HIS A 29 -2.66 2.63 3.60
C HIS A 29 -3.51 3.37 2.56
N SER A 30 -3.42 2.93 1.30
CA SER A 30 -4.15 3.48 0.14
C SER A 30 -5.10 2.43 -0.46
N SER A 31 -6.25 2.89 -0.98
CA SER A 31 -7.27 2.05 -1.63
C SER A 31 -6.73 1.26 -2.81
N VAL A 32 -5.73 1.80 -3.51
CA VAL A 32 -5.02 1.15 -4.61
C VAL A 32 -4.27 -0.09 -4.12
N ASN A 33 -3.62 0.01 -2.95
CA ASN A 33 -2.85 -1.10 -2.38
C ASN A 33 -3.78 -2.23 -1.93
N VAL A 34 -4.94 -1.91 -1.36
CA VAL A 34 -5.98 -2.91 -1.01
C VAL A 34 -6.48 -3.64 -2.26
N ALA A 35 -6.69 -2.93 -3.36
CA ALA A 35 -7.09 -3.54 -4.63
C ALA A 35 -5.99 -4.47 -5.19
N ILE A 36 -4.72 -4.10 -5.06
CA ILE A 36 -3.57 -4.94 -5.43
C ILE A 36 -3.58 -6.23 -4.60
N ALA A 37 -3.69 -6.14 -3.28
CA ALA A 37 -3.73 -7.30 -2.38
C ALA A 37 -4.84 -8.29 -2.75
N LYS A 38 -6.05 -7.76 -3.03
CA LYS A 38 -7.20 -8.57 -3.45
C LYS A 38 -6.97 -9.26 -4.80
N LYS A 39 -6.32 -8.58 -5.75
CA LYS A 39 -6.10 -9.12 -7.10
C LYS A 39 -4.94 -10.12 -7.15
N THR A 40 -3.88 -9.90 -6.34
CA THR A 40 -2.69 -10.77 -6.32
C THR A 40 -2.79 -11.91 -5.31
N GLY A 41 -3.72 -11.84 -4.35
CA GLY A 41 -3.84 -12.84 -3.27
C GLY A 41 -2.71 -12.77 -2.24
N VAL A 42 -1.90 -11.71 -2.28
CA VAL A 42 -0.75 -11.50 -1.41
C VAL A 42 -1.14 -10.68 -0.18
N SER A 43 -0.66 -11.12 1.00
CA SER A 43 -0.86 -10.38 2.25
C SER A 43 -0.07 -9.08 2.27
N MET A 44 -0.72 -7.99 2.66
CA MET A 44 -0.07 -6.68 2.82
C MET A 44 0.24 -6.36 4.27
N VAL A 45 1.39 -5.72 4.47
CA VAL A 45 1.82 -5.12 5.72
C VAL A 45 1.81 -3.61 5.54
N GLY A 46 1.25 -2.87 6.51
CA GLY A 46 1.25 -1.41 6.45
C GLY A 46 2.65 -0.83 6.64
N CYS A 47 3.03 0.18 5.83
CA CYS A 47 4.31 0.86 5.98
C CYS A 47 4.50 1.47 7.38
N PRO A 48 5.54 1.06 8.14
CA PRO A 48 5.78 1.57 9.50
C PRO A 48 5.96 3.09 9.56
N SER A 49 6.67 3.67 8.60
CA SER A 49 6.89 5.12 8.50
C SER A 49 5.59 5.89 8.31
N HIS A 50 4.68 5.37 7.47
CA HIS A 50 3.38 5.97 7.24
C HIS A 50 2.49 5.88 8.49
N ARG A 51 2.45 4.71 9.13
CA ARG A 51 1.72 4.51 10.39
C ARG A 51 2.25 5.41 11.51
N PHE A 52 3.57 5.59 11.61
CA PHE A 52 4.18 6.50 12.57
C PHE A 52 3.79 7.95 12.29
N ASN A 53 3.87 8.37 11.02
CA ASN A 53 3.46 9.72 10.63
C ASN A 53 1.96 9.97 10.91
N ASP A 54 1.09 9.00 10.65
CA ASP A 54 -0.34 9.08 10.99
C ASP A 54 -0.56 9.25 12.50
N CYS A 55 0.16 8.48 13.33
CA CYS A 55 0.11 8.62 14.77
C CYS A 55 0.54 10.01 15.24
N ILE A 56 1.63 10.54 14.67
CA ILE A 56 2.12 11.88 15.00
C ILE A 56 1.13 12.97 14.56
N CYS A 57 0.57 12.87 13.35
CA CYS A 57 -0.44 13.82 12.87
C CYS A 57 -1.69 13.81 13.76
N LYS A 58 -2.17 12.63 14.18
CA LYS A 58 -3.28 12.50 15.13
C LYS A 58 -2.95 13.10 16.49
N LEU A 59 -1.76 12.82 17.03
CA LEU A 59 -1.33 13.33 18.33
C LEU A 59 -1.18 14.87 18.34
N THR A 60 -0.68 15.43 17.25
CA THR A 60 -0.33 16.87 17.15
C THR A 60 -1.42 17.72 16.51
N SER A 61 -2.58 17.14 16.19
CA SER A 61 -3.66 17.79 15.42
C SER A 61 -3.20 18.42 14.10
N ARG A 62 -2.08 17.94 13.56
CA ARG A 62 -1.58 18.38 12.25
C ARG A 62 -2.50 17.84 11.17
N PRO A 63 -2.70 18.58 10.06
CA PRO A 63 -3.41 18.06 8.92
C PRO A 63 -2.73 16.77 8.46
N LEU A 64 -3.52 15.69 8.38
CA LEU A 64 -3.07 14.45 7.77
C LEU A 64 -2.70 14.74 6.31
N PRO A 65 -1.67 14.08 5.77
CA PRO A 65 -1.37 14.18 4.34
C PRO A 65 -2.66 13.87 3.54
N LYS A 66 -2.87 14.61 2.44
CA LYS A 66 -4.09 14.53 1.61
C LYS A 66 -4.18 13.17 0.90
N TYR A 67 -4.53 12.13 1.64
CA TYR A 67 -4.89 10.82 1.12
C TYR A 67 -6.25 10.45 1.68
N ASP A 68 -7.06 9.81 0.82
CA ASP A 68 -8.46 9.50 1.06
C ASP A 68 -8.65 8.77 2.39
N ARG A 69 -9.48 9.35 3.26
CA ARG A 69 -9.76 8.89 4.63
C ARG A 69 -10.91 7.89 4.71
N SER A 70 -11.47 7.41 3.60
CA SER A 70 -12.63 6.51 3.56
C SER A 70 -12.43 5.14 4.24
N TRP A 71 -11.24 4.85 4.78
CA TRP A 71 -10.87 3.56 5.38
C TRP A 71 -10.55 3.63 6.88
N CYS A 72 -10.77 4.78 7.53
CA CYS A 72 -10.76 4.91 8.99
C CYS A 72 -12.20 4.86 9.53
N ALA A 73 -12.85 3.71 9.39
CA ALA A 73 -14.06 3.34 10.11
C ALA A 73 -13.92 1.89 10.57
#